data_AF-A0A806KLM4-F1
#
_entry.id   AF-A0A806KLM4-F1
#
_cell.length_a   1.000
_cell.length_b   1.000
_cell.length_c   1.000
_cell.angle_alpha   90.00
_cell.angle_beta   90.00
_cell.angle_gamma   90.00
#
_symmetry.space_group_name_H-M   'P 1'
#
loop_
_entity.id
_entity.type
_entity.pdbx_description
1 polymer ?
#
loop_
_entity_poly.entity_id
_entity_poly.type
_entity_poly.pdbx_seq_one_letter_code
_entity_poly.pdbx_strand_id
1 'polypeptide(L)' 'MKKTTPRQQAIYSYIKEFIRSRKYPPTIREIGDKFGIKSTNGVRDALNALEKKGLIKKILKPG' A
#
# COMPACT_ATOMS: atom_id res chain seq x y z
N MET A 1 -12.97 -12.63 10.12
CA MET A 1 -11.70 -11.96 9.75
C MET A 1 -11.66 -11.75 8.23
N LYS A 2 -11.59 -10.52 7.72
CA LYS A 2 -11.60 -10.26 6.25
C LYS A 2 -10.23 -10.62 5.64
N LYS A 3 -10.17 -11.73 4.88
CA LYS A 3 -8.98 -12.21 4.15
C LYS A 3 -8.41 -11.10 3.24
N THR A 4 -7.09 -10.98 3.15
CA THR A 4 -6.42 -10.11 2.15
C THR A 4 -6.70 -10.63 0.75
N THR A 5 -7.10 -9.74 -0.15
CA THR A 5 -7.19 -10.11 -1.57
C THR A 5 -5.78 -10.29 -2.13
N PRO A 6 -5.58 -11.07 -3.21
CA PRO A 6 -4.26 -11.23 -3.82
C PRO A 6 -3.60 -9.89 -4.15
N ARG A 7 -4.38 -8.90 -4.60
CA ARG A 7 -3.91 -7.55 -4.89
C ARG A 7 -3.45 -6.80 -3.64
N GLN A 8 -4.21 -6.88 -2.54
CA GLN A 8 -3.81 -6.28 -1.26
C GLN A 8 -2.52 -6.92 -0.72
N GLN A 9 -2.42 -8.25 -0.82
CA GLN A 9 -1.23 -8.98 -0.40
C GLN A 9 -0.01 -8.57 -1.24
N ALA A 10 -0.16 -8.42 -2.55
CA ALA A 10 0.91 -7.98 -3.43
C ALA A 10 1.37 -6.55 -3.10
N ILE A 11 0.43 -5.62 -2.85
CA ILE A 11 0.74 -4.25 -2.41
C ILE A 11 1.49 -4.27 -1.08
N TYR A 12 1.04 -5.09 -0.11
CA TYR A 12 1.72 -5.23 1.17
C TYR A 12 3.16 -5.75 1.02
N SER A 13 3.36 -6.82 0.24
CA SER A 13 4.68 -7.37 -0.04
C SER A 13 5.60 -6.35 -0.72
N TYR A 14 5.07 -5.60 -1.69
CA TYR A 14 5.81 -4.53 -2.36
C TYR A 14 6.26 -3.45 -1.37
N ILE A 15 5.36 -2.96 -0.50
CA ILE A 15 5.71 -1.96 0.53
C ILE A 15 6.83 -2.48 1.44
N LYS A 16 6.72 -3.72 1.90
CA LYS A 16 7.72 -4.34 2.79
C LYS A 16 9.08 -4.45 2.12
N GLU A 17 9.12 -4.89 0.86
CA GLU A 17 10.36 -5.01 0.08
C GLU A 17 10.97 -3.64 -0.25
N PHE A 18 10.12 -2.67 -0.60
CA PHE A 18 10.54 -1.31 -0.92
C PHE A 18 11.19 -0.62 0.30
N ILE A 19 10.58 -0.74 1.49
CA ILE A 19 11.19 -0.24 2.73
C ILE A 19 12.51 -0.95 3.03
N ARG A 20 12.57 -2.27 2.86
CA ARG A 20 13.79 -3.05 3.11
C ARG A 20 14.94 -2.62 2.21
N SER A 21 14.66 -2.35 0.93
CA SER A 21 15.66 -1.98 -0.07
C SER A 21 16.05 -0.50 -0.03
N ARG A 22 15.10 0.40 0.20
CA ARG A 22 15.33 1.85 0.06
C ARG A 22 15.36 2.63 1.38
N LYS A 23 15.02 2.00 2.50
CA LYS A 23 14.91 2.63 3.84
C LYS A 23 13.80 3.68 3.99
N TYR A 24 12.91 3.81 3.01
CA TYR A 24 11.72 4.67 3.06
C TYR A 24 10.49 3.97 2.45
N PRO A 25 9.26 4.32 2.86
CA PRO A 25 8.05 3.74 2.27
C PRO A 25 7.79 4.27 0.86
N PRO A 26 7.18 3.48 -0.03
CA PRO A 26 6.78 3.97 -1.34
C PRO A 26 5.60 4.95 -1.22
N THR A 27 5.54 5.88 -2.16
CA THR A 27 4.44 6.84 -2.33
C THR A 27 3.23 6.18 -3.00
N ILE A 28 2.07 6.84 -2.91
CA ILE A 28 0.84 6.40 -3.59
C ILE A 28 1.07 6.30 -5.11
N ARG A 29 1.86 7.20 -5.71
CA ARG A 29 2.17 7.18 -7.14
C ARG A 29 3.04 5.98 -7.50
N GLU A 30 4.13 5.73 -6.76
CA GLU A 30 5.01 4.57 -6.99
C GLU A 30 4.27 3.23 -6.85
N ILE A 31 3.34 3.12 -5.90
CA ILE A 31 2.48 1.94 -5.79
C ILE A 31 1.53 1.87 -7.01
N GLY A 32 0.95 2.99 -7.41
CA GLY A 32 0.09 3.06 -8.59
C GLY A 32 0.79 2.57 -9.85
N ASP A 33 1.98 3.09 -10.12
CA ASP A 33 2.81 2.76 -11.28
C ASP A 33 3.20 1.28 -11.28
N LYS A 34 3.60 0.73 -10.11
CA LYS A 34 3.98 -0.68 -9.99
C LYS A 34 2.82 -1.65 -10.27
N PHE A 35 1.60 -1.29 -9.92
CA PHE A 35 0.41 -2.15 -10.03
C PHE A 35 -0.56 -1.77 -11.16
N GLY A 36 -0.14 -0.86 -12.05
CA GLY A 36 -0.96 -0.38 -13.16
C GLY A 36 -2.26 0.30 -12.70
N ILE A 37 -2.27 0.90 -11.50
CA ILE A 37 -3.44 1.59 -10.96
C ILE A 37 -3.36 3.06 -11.39
N LYS A 38 -4.21 3.43 -12.35
CA LYS A 38 -4.26 4.81 -12.87
C LYS A 38 -4.81 5.83 -11.86
N SER A 39 -5.65 5.42 -10.92
CA SER A 39 -6.25 6.31 -9.93
C SER A 39 -5.59 6.22 -8.56
N THR A 40 -5.25 7.36 -7.97
CA THR A 40 -4.73 7.40 -6.59
C THR A 40 -5.72 6.82 -5.57
N ASN A 41 -7.03 6.81 -5.89
CA ASN A 41 -8.07 6.30 -5.02
C ASN A 41 -8.02 4.77 -4.89
N GLY A 42 -7.80 4.03 -5.98
CA GLY A 42 -7.66 2.58 -5.91
C GLY A 42 -6.49 2.12 -5.04
N VAL A 43 -5.38 2.88 -5.06
CA VAL A 43 -4.25 2.67 -4.15
C VAL A 43 -4.64 3.01 -2.71
N ARG A 44 -5.27 4.17 -2.48
CA ARG A 44 -5.73 4.57 -1.13
C ARG A 44 -6.67 3.54 -0.51
N ASP A 45 -7.61 2.99 -1.27
CA ASP A 45 -8.56 1.99 -0.79
C ASP A 45 -7.86 0.69 -0.40
N ALA A 46 -6.88 0.25 -1.20
CA ALA A 46 -6.07 -0.90 -0.86
C ALA A 46 -5.25 -0.66 0.42
N LEU A 47 -4.63 0.52 0.56
CA LEU A 47 -3.89 0.89 1.77
C LEU A 47 -4.80 0.98 3.00
N ASN A 48 -5.99 1.57 2.86
CA ASN A 48 -6.99 1.66 3.93
C ASN A 48 -7.45 0.26 4.37
N ALA A 49 -7.63 -0.66 3.42
CA ALA A 49 -7.98 -2.05 3.73
C ALA A 49 -6.85 -2.79 4.45
N LEU A 50 -5.58 -2.54 4.09
CA LEU A 50 -4.42 -3.10 4.78
C LEU A 50 -4.25 -2.53 6.20
N GLU A 51 -4.49 -1.23 6.37
CA GLU A 51 -4.45 -0.55 7.67
C GLU A 51 -5.56 -1.03 8.60
N LYS A 52 -6.80 -1.13 8.12
CA LYS A 52 -7.92 -1.73 8.88
C LYS A 52 -7.67 -3.17 9.31
N LYS A 53 -6.73 -3.87 8.66
CA LYS A 53 -6.30 -5.23 8.99
C LYS A 53 -5.09 -5.27 9.93
N GLY A 54 -4.55 -4.12 10.33
CA GLY A 54 -3.36 -4.02 11.18
C GLY A 54 -2.05 -4.40 10.49
N LEU A 55 -2.05 -4.54 9.15
CA LEU A 55 -0.86 -4.96 8.41
C LEU A 55 0.11 -3.81 8.16
N ILE A 56 -0.41 -2.59 8.04
CA ILE A 56 0.38 -1.37 7.88
C ILE A 56 -0.16 -0.29 8.79
N LYS A 57 0.67 0.71 9.08
CA LYS A 57 0.27 1.97 9.71
C LYS A 57 0.60 3.10 8.74
N LYS A 58 -0.40 3.88 8.31
CA LYS A 58 -0.12 5.00 7.41
C LYS A 58 0.36 6.18 8.25
N ILE A 59 1.51 6.73 7.88
CA ILE A 59 1.93 8.06 8.31
C ILE A 59 1.40 9.03 7.26
N LEU A 60 0.07 9.19 7.19
CA LEU A 60 -0.50 10.27 6.39
C LEU A 60 -0.08 11.56 7.08
N LYS A 61 0.72 12.38 6.43
CA LYS A 61 0.78 13.78 6.82
C LYS A 61 -0.63 14.34 6.64
N PRO A 62 -1.25 14.93 7.67
CA PRO A 62 -2.46 15.70 7.45
C PRO A 62 -2.11 16.76 6.39
N GLY A 63 -2.92 16.79 5.33
CA GLY A 63 -2.88 17.88 4.36
C GLY A 63 -3.41 19.15 4.98
#